data_AF-A0A346YPS6-F1
#
_entry.id   AF-A0A346YPS6-F1
#
_cell.length_a   1.000
_cell.length_b   1.000
_cell.length_c   1.000
_cell.angle_alpha   90.00
_cell.angle_beta   90.00
_cell.angle_gamma   90.00
#
_symmetry.space_group_name_H-M   'P 1'
#
loop_
_entity.id
_entity.type
_entity.pdbx_description
1 polymer ?
#
loop_
_entity_poly.entity_id
_entity_poly.type
_entity_poly.pdbx_seq_one_letter_code
_entity_poly.pdbx_strand_id
1 'polypeptide(L)' 'MNQHVRFQNVAAPVKPHLAMFHFRVHCAGGVLFDVLAARREDAMAYVRKRNCARIYRVEQFAEVKQNARLR' A
#
# COMPACT_ATOMS: atom_id res chain seq x y z
N MET A 1 -37.88 -24.37 -26.86
CA MET A 1 -36.68 -24.47 -26.01
C MET A 1 -35.53 -23.81 -26.73
N ASN A 2 -35.00 -22.69 -26.22
CA ASN A 2 -33.69 -22.13 -26.60
C ASN A 2 -33.35 -20.98 -25.65
N GLN A 3 -32.65 -21.27 -24.56
CA GLN A 3 -32.07 -20.24 -23.71
C GLN A 3 -30.68 -19.90 -24.23
N HIS A 4 -30.54 -18.71 -24.83
CA HIS A 4 -29.24 -18.14 -25.14
C HIS A 4 -28.57 -17.70 -23.83
N VAL A 5 -27.64 -18.50 -23.33
CA VAL A 5 -26.76 -18.11 -22.22
C VAL A 5 -25.77 -17.08 -22.76
N ARG A 6 -26.04 -15.80 -22.51
CA ARG A 6 -25.07 -14.73 -22.73
C ARG A 6 -24.07 -14.76 -21.58
N PHE A 7 -22.87 -15.25 -21.85
CA PHE A 7 -21.74 -15.07 -20.95
C PHE A 7 -21.43 -13.57 -20.89
N GLN A 8 -21.87 -12.90 -19.82
CA GLN A 8 -21.33 -11.60 -19.47
C GLN A 8 -19.86 -11.84 -19.11
N ASN A 9 -18.94 -11.40 -19.97
CA ASN A 9 -17.56 -11.15 -19.59
C ASN A 9 -17.60 -10.08 -18.50
N VAL A 10 -17.79 -10.51 -17.25
CA VAL A 10 -17.46 -9.70 -16.09
C VAL A 10 -15.96 -9.55 -16.16
N ALA A 11 -15.50 -8.43 -16.74
CA ALA A 11 -14.11 -8.02 -16.63
C ALA A 11 -13.78 -8.11 -15.15
N ALA A 12 -13.01 -9.14 -14.77
CA ALA A 12 -12.50 -9.25 -13.41
C ALA A 12 -11.85 -7.90 -13.11
N PRO A 13 -12.15 -7.25 -11.97
CA PRO A 13 -11.52 -5.99 -11.67
C PRO A 13 -10.02 -6.26 -11.71
N VAL A 14 -9.34 -5.64 -12.68
CA VAL A 14 -7.88 -5.56 -12.69
C VAL A 14 -7.58 -4.91 -11.35
N LYS A 15 -7.23 -5.71 -10.34
CA LYS A 15 -6.83 -5.18 -9.04
C LYS A 15 -5.68 -4.26 -9.41
N PRO A 16 -5.80 -2.93 -9.17
CA PRO A 16 -4.68 -2.06 -9.45
C PRO A 16 -3.52 -2.66 -8.69
N HIS A 17 -2.46 -3.01 -9.42
CA HIS A 17 -1.19 -3.34 -8.83
C HIS A 17 -0.75 -2.07 -8.10
N LEU A 18 -1.22 -1.92 -6.86
CA LEU A 18 -0.86 -0.81 -6.00
C LEU A 18 0.60 -1.04 -5.70
N ALA A 19 1.46 -0.27 -6.38
CA ALA A 19 2.86 -0.19 -6.04
C ALA A 19 2.92 0.16 -4.54
N MET A 20 3.51 -0.75 -3.78
CA MET A 20 3.76 -0.55 -2.36
C MET A 20 5.15 0.03 -2.24
N PHE A 21 5.37 0.94 -1.30
CA PHE A 21 6.68 1.55 -1.08
C PHE A 21 7.09 1.36 0.38
N HIS A 22 8.39 1.17 0.57
CA HIS A 22 9.00 1.25 1.90
C HIS A 22 9.24 2.71 2.25
N PHE A 23 8.58 3.13 3.33
CA PHE A 23 8.79 4.42 3.97
C PHE A 23 9.48 4.22 5.32
N ARG A 24 10.54 4.98 5.59
CA ARG A 24 11.11 5.15 6.92
C ARG A 24 10.59 6.44 7.52
N VAL A 25 9.85 6.35 8.61
CA VAL A 25 9.27 7.49 9.33
C VAL A 25 10.09 7.75 10.59
N HIS A 26 10.63 8.96 10.68
CA HIS A 26 11.43 9.40 11.81
C HIS A 26 10.58 10.19 12.80
N CYS A 27 10.63 9.74 14.05
CA CYS A 27 9.89 10.28 15.17
C CYS A 27 10.83 10.95 16.18
N ALA A 28 10.31 11.94 16.91
CA ALA A 28 11.03 12.56 18.02
C ALA A 28 11.52 11.49 19.02
N GLY A 29 12.66 11.75 19.65
CA GLY A 29 13.31 10.77 20.53
C GLY A 29 14.12 9.70 19.79
N GLY A 30 14.37 9.85 18.48
CA GLY A 30 15.20 8.93 17.70
C GLY A 30 14.50 7.63 17.29
N VAL A 31 13.18 7.54 17.49
CA VAL A 31 12.39 6.36 17.11
C VAL A 31 12.20 6.35 15.59
N LEU A 32 12.37 5.18 14.99
CA LEU A 32 12.23 4.96 13.54
C LEU A 32 11.18 3.89 13.28
N PHE A 33 10.33 4.09 12.28
CA PHE A 33 9.35 3.10 11.83
C PHE A 33 9.53 2.84 10.34
N ASP A 34 9.80 1.58 10.00
CA ASP A 34 9.79 1.13 8.61
C ASP A 34 8.37 0.61 8.28
N VAL A 35 7.71 1.28 7.34
CA VAL A 35 6.31 1.05 6.99
C VAL A 35 6.18 0.78 5.50
N LEU A 36 5.45 -0.28 5.18
CA LEU A 36 5.02 -0.56 3.82
C LEU A 36 3.65 0.09 3.59
N ALA A 37 3.58 1.02 2.64
CA ALA A 37 2.35 1.71 2.30
C ALA A 37 2.30 2.08 0.82
N ALA A 38 1.10 2.26 0.27
CA ALA A 38 0.93 2.74 -1.10
C ALA A 38 1.33 4.22 -1.25
N ARG A 39 1.21 5.02 -0.18
CA ARG A 39 1.55 6.45 -0.16
C ARG A 39 2.19 6.85 1.16
N ARG A 40 2.90 7.98 1.13
CA ARG A 40 3.57 8.58 2.28
C ARG A 40 2.58 8.91 3.41
N GLU A 41 1.40 9.42 3.07
CA GLU A 41 0.36 9.82 4.02
C GLU A 41 -0.15 8.62 4.82
N ASP A 42 -0.31 7.47 4.15
CA ASP A 42 -0.75 6.23 4.78
C ASP A 42 0.32 5.73 5.77
N ALA A 43 1.61 5.85 5.42
CA ALA A 43 2.72 5.55 6.33
C ALA A 43 2.76 6.49 7.55
N MET A 44 2.57 7.80 7.35
CA MET A 44 2.49 8.77 8.46
C MET A 44 1.29 8.51 9.37
N ALA A 45 0.12 8.22 8.80
CA ALA A 45 -1.09 7.93 9.56
C ALA A 45 -0.92 6.66 10.41
N TYR A 46 -0.29 5.62 9.85
CA TYR A 46 0.06 4.41 10.59
C TYR A 46 0.97 4.70 11.79
N VAL A 47 2.00 5.52 11.61
CA VAL A 47 2.96 5.85 12.67
C VAL A 47 2.39 6.78 13.72
N ARG A 48 1.50 7.72 13.34
CA ARG A 48 0.75 8.53 14.30
C ARG A 48 -0.13 7.68 15.21
N LYS A 49 -0.77 6.62 14.67
CA LYS A 49 -1.55 5.66 15.48
C LYS A 49 -0.68 4.85 16.46
N ARG A 50 0.64 4.76 16.24
CA ARG A 50 1.62 4.11 17.13
C ARG A 50 2.17 5.06 18.20
N ASN A 51 1.47 6.15 18.53
CA ASN A 51 1.86 7.18 19.50
C ASN A 51 3.11 7.99 19.15
N CYS A 52 3.49 8.07 17.87
CA CYS A 52 4.48 9.05 17.45
C CYS A 52 3.82 10.44 17.29
N ALA A 53 3.93 11.27 18.33
CA ALA A 53 3.33 12.60 18.35
C ALA A 53 3.99 13.58 17.37
N ARG A 54 5.31 13.44 17.11
CA ARG A 54 6.06 14.36 16.25
C ARG A 54 6.92 13.62 15.24
N ILE A 55 6.45 13.59 14.00
CA ILE A 55 7.18 13.11 12.82
C ILE A 55 7.92 14.31 12.22
N TYR A 56 9.24 14.21 12.03
CA TYR A 56 10.04 15.29 11.45
C TYR A 56 10.67 14.95 10.10
N ARG A 57 10.74 13.66 9.75
CA ARG A 57 11.25 13.20 8.45
C ARG A 57 10.54 11.92 8.03
N VAL A 58 10.29 11.80 6.74
CA VAL A 58 9.82 10.56 6.12
C VAL A 58 10.60 10.35 4.84
N GLU A 59 11.20 9.18 4.69
CA GLU A 59 12.02 8.81 3.56
C GLU A 59 11.38 7.65 2.82
N GLN A 60 11.24 7.75 1.51
CA GLN A 60 10.92 6.60 0.66
C GLN A 60 12.25 6.04 0.13
N PHE A 61 12.53 4.77 0.39
CA PHE A 61 13.83 4.19 0.01
C PHE A 61 13.73 2.92 -0.84
N ALA A 62 12.54 2.34 -0.98
CA ALA A 62 12.33 1.24 -1.93
C ALA A 62 10.89 1.20 -2.44
N GLU A 63 10.73 0.73 -3.67
CA GLU A 63 9.45 0.32 -4.24
C GLU A 63 9.36 -1.21 -4.18
N VAL A 64 8.28 -1.72 -3.59
CA VAL A 64 7.90 -3.13 -3.62
C VAL A 64 6.95 -3.34 -4.79
N LYS A 65 7.53 -3.85 -5.87
CA LYS A 65 6.76 -4.47 -6.94
C LYS A 65 6.27 -5.82 -6.43
N GLN A 66 5.03 -5.88 -5.93
CA GLN A 66 4.39 -7.16 -5.72
C GLN A 66 4.26 -7.84 -7.08
N ASN A 67 5.15 -8.80 -7.35
CA ASN A 67 4.96 -9.74 -8.45
C ASN A 67 3.64 -10.45 -8.17
N ALA A 68 2.58 -10.11 -8.91
CA ALA A 68 1.38 -10.94 -8.95
C ALA A 68 1.77 -12.25 -9.64
N ARG A 69 2.35 -13.17 -8.87
CA ARG A 69 2.21 -14.58 -9.19
C ARG A 69 0.77 -14.96 -8.82
N LEU A 70 -0.16 -14.58 -9.69
CA LEU A 70 -1.40 -15.32 -9.86
C LEU A 70 -0.97 -16.68 -10.42
N ARG A 71 -0.90 -17.67 -9.53
CA ARG A 71 -0.96 -19.08 -9.92
C ARG A 71 -2.42 -19.47 -10.09
#